data_AF-A0A7H1BLB1-F1
#
_entry.id   AF-A0A7H1BLB1-F1
#
_cell.length_a   1.000
_cell.length_b   1.000
_cell.length_c   1.000
_cell.angle_alpha   90.00
_cell.angle_beta   90.00
_cell.angle_gamma   90.00
#
_symmetry.space_group_name_H-M   'P 1'
#
loop_
_entity.id
_entity.type
_entity.pdbx_description
1 polymer ?
#
loop_
_entity_poly.entity_id
_entity_poly.type
_entity_poly.pdbx_seq_one_letter_code
_entity_poly.pdbx_strand_id
1 'polypeptide(L)'
;MQDTPETTGERLTRTLAHHGLTVRTLVSRRYDGSRIVVDVEGGAEIRIADQRGLIDGRADWHCGWIARYRPHGTRSREGATRIYESSGVRLPFEQDTAALVVAVVQCATARSLTAA
;
A
#
# COMPACT_ATOMS: atom_id res chain seq x y z
N MET A 1 -13.74 -27.93 5.03
CA MET A 1 -12.53 -27.15 4.70
C MET A 1 -12.85 -25.73 5.13
N GLN A 2 -12.31 -25.25 6.27
CA GLN A 2 -12.58 -23.88 6.71
C GLN A 2 -11.71 -22.95 5.86
N ASP A 3 -12.34 -22.02 5.13
CA ASP A 3 -11.63 -20.94 4.45
C ASP A 3 -10.74 -20.21 5.44
N THR A 4 -9.44 -20.20 5.17
CA THR A 4 -8.51 -19.36 5.92
C THR A 4 -8.99 -17.91 5.79
N PRO A 5 -9.16 -17.17 6.89
CA PRO A 5 -9.62 -15.79 6.81
C PRO A 5 -8.65 -14.95 5.97
N GLU A 6 -9.20 -14.21 5.01
CA GLU A 6 -8.48 -13.27 4.16
C GLU A 6 -7.68 -12.26 5.02
N THR A 7 -6.40 -12.11 4.68
CA THR A 7 -5.52 -11.12 5.30
C THR A 7 -5.85 -9.70 4.86
N THR A 8 -5.50 -8.69 5.68
CA THR A 8 -5.71 -7.28 5.31
C THR A 8 -5.02 -6.92 4.00
N GLY A 9 -3.85 -7.51 3.73
CA GLY A 9 -3.09 -7.30 2.51
C GLY A 9 -3.73 -7.92 1.27
N GLU A 10 -4.31 -9.12 1.37
CA GLU A 10 -5.06 -9.74 0.27
C GLU A 10 -6.26 -8.89 -0.12
N ARG A 11 -7.03 -8.43 0.88
CA ARG A 11 -8.17 -7.53 0.65
C ARG A 11 -7.73 -6.23 -0.02
N LEU A 12 -6.72 -5.56 0.54
CA LEU A 12 -6.21 -4.31 0.01
C LEU A 12 -5.68 -4.47 -1.43
N THR A 13 -4.96 -5.56 -1.71
CA THR A 13 -4.47 -5.89 -3.05
C THR A 13 -5.64 -6.00 -4.04
N ARG A 14 -6.70 -6.72 -3.68
CA ARG A 14 -7.89 -6.86 -4.53
C ARG A 14 -8.56 -5.52 -4.77
N THR A 15 -8.73 -4.69 -3.74
CA THR A 15 -9.36 -3.38 -3.87
C THR A 15 -8.56 -2.46 -4.78
N LEU A 16 -7.23 -2.39 -4.62
CA LEU A 16 -6.37 -1.58 -5.49
C LEU A 16 -6.40 -2.05 -6.94
N ALA A 17 -6.37 -3.37 -7.17
CA ALA A 17 -6.48 -3.96 -8.51
C ALA A 17 -7.85 -3.68 -9.15
N HIS A 18 -8.93 -3.67 -8.37
CA HIS A 18 -10.27 -3.29 -8.84
C HIS A 18 -10.31 -1.84 -9.35
N HIS A 19 -9.48 -0.95 -8.79
CA HIS A 19 -9.31 0.44 -9.26
C HIS A 19 -8.31 0.57 -10.43
N GLY A 20 -7.92 -0.52 -11.08
CA GLY A 20 -7.06 -0.52 -12.27
C GLY A 20 -5.56 -0.35 -11.98
N LEU A 21 -5.14 -0.45 -10.72
CA LEU A 21 -3.74 -0.36 -10.34
C LEU A 21 -3.02 -1.71 -10.55
N THR A 22 -1.77 -1.65 -11.01
CA THR A 22 -0.90 -2.83 -11.04
C THR A 22 -0.27 -3.03 -9.67
N VAL A 23 -0.56 -4.16 -9.02
CA VAL A 23 -0.18 -4.41 -7.63
C VAL A 23 0.63 -5.70 -7.52
N ARG A 24 1.70 -5.66 -6.73
CA ARG A 24 2.49 -6.85 -6.36
C ARG A 24 2.83 -6.83 -4.88
N THR A 25 2.99 -8.02 -4.32
CA THR A 25 3.41 -8.19 -2.93
C THR A 25 4.92 -8.41 -2.87
N LEU A 26 5.61 -7.57 -2.12
CA LEU A 26 7.02 -7.78 -1.77
C LEU A 26 7.12 -8.36 -0.36
N VAL A 27 7.55 -9.60 -0.27
CA VAL A 27 7.95 -10.24 0.99
C VAL A 27 9.46 -10.13 1.11
N SER A 28 9.97 -9.29 2.01
CA SER A 28 11.41 -9.13 2.20
C SER A 28 11.87 -9.72 3.52
N ARG A 29 12.64 -10.82 3.43
CA ARG A 29 13.35 -11.41 4.58
C ARG A 29 14.44 -10.50 5.17
N ARG A 30 14.86 -9.43 4.47
CA ARG A 30 15.90 -8.48 4.93
C ARG A 30 15.35 -7.27 5.69
N TYR A 31 14.03 -7.03 5.64
CA TYR A 31 13.41 -5.85 6.23
C TYR A 31 12.32 -6.22 7.24
N ASP A 32 12.29 -7.49 7.68
CA ASP A 32 11.29 -8.07 8.60
C ASP A 32 9.88 -7.57 8.32
N GLY A 33 9.48 -7.57 7.05
CA GLY A 33 8.21 -6.96 6.66
C GLY A 33 7.74 -7.35 5.27
N SER A 34 6.44 -7.55 5.17
CA SER A 34 5.70 -7.76 3.94
C SER A 34 5.07 -6.43 3.52
N ARG A 35 5.17 -6.06 2.25
CA ARG A 35 4.66 -4.77 1.73
C ARG A 35 3.90 -4.98 0.45
N ILE A 36 2.82 -4.24 0.28
CA ILE A 36 2.16 -4.08 -1.01
C ILE A 36 2.90 -3.02 -1.79
N VAL A 37 3.13 -3.28 -3.08
CA VAL A 37 3.71 -2.34 -4.02
C VAL A 37 2.72 -2.11 -5.14
N VAL A 38 2.38 -0.86 -5.36
CA VAL A 38 1.68 -0.41 -6.57
C VAL A 38 2.72 0.12 -7.53
N ASP A 39 2.79 -0.49 -8.71
CA ASP A 39 3.66 -0.02 -9.78
C ASP A 39 2.99 1.18 -10.49
N VAL A 40 3.77 2.23 -10.72
CA VAL A 40 3.35 3.47 -11.38
C VAL A 40 4.21 3.67 -12.63
N GLU A 41 3.66 4.38 -13.62
CA GLU A 41 4.35 4.67 -14.88
C GLU A 41 5.74 5.31 -14.67
N GLY A 42 6.66 5.07 -15.60
CA GLY A 42 8.04 5.57 -15.49
C GLY A 42 8.93 4.82 -14.48
N GLY A 43 8.46 3.70 -13.91
CA GLY A 43 9.20 2.91 -12.93
C GLY A 43 9.13 3.47 -11.51
N ALA A 44 8.17 4.34 -11.24
CA ALA A 44 7.82 4.76 -9.89
C ALA A 44 7.04 3.66 -9.14
N GLU A 45 7.07 3.70 -7.82
CA GLU A 45 6.40 2.71 -6.96
C GLU A 45 5.72 3.41 -5.77
N ILE A 46 4.53 2.96 -5.38
CA ILE A 46 3.94 3.29 -4.07
C ILE A 46 4.05 2.05 -3.19
N ARG A 47 4.64 2.20 -2.00
CA ARG A 47 4.78 1.11 -1.03
C ARG A 47 3.83 1.31 0.12
N ILE A 48 3.11 0.25 0.47
CA ILE A 48 2.08 0.23 1.48
C ILE A 48 2.39 -0.88 2.48
N ALA A 49 2.27 -0.56 3.77
CA ALA A 49 2.27 -1.51 4.86
C ALA A 49 1.48 -0.94 6.03
N ASP A 50 1.11 -1.76 6.99
CA ASP A 50 0.64 -1.26 8.28
C ASP A 50 1.80 -0.57 9.03
N GLN A 51 1.50 0.03 10.19
CA GLN A 51 2.55 0.70 10.99
C GLN A 51 3.61 -0.24 11.53
N ARG A 52 3.32 -1.53 11.64
CA ARG A 52 4.27 -2.57 12.05
C ARG A 52 5.11 -3.07 10.88
N GLY A 53 4.84 -2.60 9.66
CA GLY A 53 5.51 -3.05 8.44
C GLY A 53 4.98 -4.40 7.92
N LEU A 54 3.76 -4.76 8.31
CA LEU A 54 3.08 -6.00 8.00
C LEU A 54 1.88 -5.75 7.06
N ILE A 55 1.50 -6.78 6.32
CA ILE A 55 0.29 -6.82 5.46
C ILE A 55 -0.47 -8.14 5.59
N ASP A 56 0.11 -9.12 6.29
CA ASP A 56 -0.45 -10.45 6.56
C ASP A 56 -1.19 -10.50 7.92
N GLY A 57 -1.39 -9.34 8.55
CA GLY A 57 -2.16 -9.20 9.77
C GLY A 57 -3.65 -9.43 9.56
N ARG A 58 -4.36 -9.68 10.68
CA ARG A 58 -5.83 -9.68 10.72
C ARG A 58 -6.36 -8.25 10.85
N ALA A 59 -7.57 -8.01 10.36
CA ALA A 59 -8.19 -6.68 10.38
C ALA A 59 -8.40 -6.11 11.78
N ASP A 60 -8.64 -6.96 12.79
CA ASP A 60 -8.78 -6.57 14.20
C ASP A 60 -7.45 -6.13 14.84
N TRP A 61 -6.31 -6.46 14.23
CA TRP A 61 -4.97 -6.04 14.67
C TRP A 61 -4.45 -4.84 13.91
N HIS A 62 -5.28 -4.28 13.02
CA HIS A 62 -4.93 -3.13 12.21
C HIS A 62 -4.54 -1.93 13.09
N CYS A 63 -3.36 -1.40 12.84
CA CYS A 63 -2.80 -0.28 13.62
C CYS A 63 -2.66 1.00 12.80
N GLY A 64 -3.24 1.05 11.61
CA GLY A 64 -3.13 2.15 10.67
C GLY A 64 -2.22 1.83 9.50
N TRP A 65 -2.53 2.40 8.34
CA TRP A 65 -1.75 2.25 7.12
C TRP A 65 -0.70 3.35 6.96
N ILE A 66 0.38 3.01 6.26
CA ILE A 66 1.38 3.96 5.78
C ILE A 66 1.61 3.69 4.30
N ALA A 67 1.44 4.73 3.46
CA ALA A 67 1.82 4.69 2.05
C ALA A 67 2.92 5.70 1.73
N ARG A 68 3.92 5.26 0.98
CA ARG A 68 5.04 6.09 0.53
C ARG A 68 5.26 5.95 -0.97
N TYR A 69 5.25 7.06 -1.67
CA TYR A 69 5.61 7.16 -3.09
C TYR A 69 7.14 7.21 -3.26
N ARG A 70 7.64 6.50 -4.27
CA ARG A 70 9.05 6.48 -4.67
C ARG A 70 9.13 6.77 -6.17
N PRO A 71 9.64 7.94 -6.58
CA PRO A 71 9.65 8.35 -8.00
C PRO A 71 10.50 7.44 -8.92
N HIS A 72 11.51 6.77 -8.37
CA HIS A 72 12.41 5.89 -9.13
C HIS A 72 12.46 4.45 -8.59
N GLY A 73 11.41 4.04 -7.87
CA GLY A 73 11.26 2.67 -7.36
C GLY A 73 12.48 2.17 -6.57
N THR A 74 12.95 0.96 -6.86
CA THR A 74 14.17 0.37 -6.28
C THR A 74 15.48 0.92 -6.85
N ARG A 75 15.44 1.65 -7.97
CA ARG A 75 16.64 2.06 -8.73
C ARG A 75 17.36 3.27 -8.15
N SER A 76 16.74 3.99 -7.22
CA SER A 76 17.34 5.19 -6.61
C SER A 76 17.35 5.13 -5.08
N ARG A 77 18.35 5.79 -4.50
CA ARG A 77 18.40 6.14 -3.07
C ARG A 77 17.57 7.38 -2.74
N GLU A 78 16.88 7.96 -3.73
CA GLU A 78 15.95 9.07 -3.48
C GLU A 78 14.95 8.73 -2.39
N GLY A 79 14.65 9.77 -1.60
CA GLY A 79 13.72 9.72 -0.48
C GLY A 79 12.34 9.29 -0.93
N ALA A 80 11.67 8.51 -0.07
CA ALA A 80 10.27 8.17 -0.27
C ALA A 80 9.38 9.28 0.31
N THR A 81 8.45 9.80 -0.46
CA THR A 81 7.47 10.80 0.00
C THR A 81 6.28 10.09 0.63
N ARG A 82 5.90 10.47 1.86
CA ARG A 82 4.69 9.95 2.51
C ARG A 82 3.46 10.56 1.83
N ILE A 83 2.54 9.72 1.36
CA ILE A 83 1.29 10.15 0.71
C ILE A 83 0.06 9.83 1.54
N TYR A 84 0.18 8.90 2.48
CA TYR A 84 -0.88 8.55 3.42
C TYR A 84 -0.27 8.03 4.72
N GLU A 85 -0.89 8.41 5.84
CA GLU A 85 -0.62 7.86 7.16
C GLU A 85 -1.85 8.07 8.04
N SER A 86 -2.27 7.02 8.73
CA SER A 86 -3.38 7.06 9.69
C SER A 86 -2.94 6.77 11.13
N SER A 87 -1.67 7.04 11.43
CA SER A 87 -1.06 6.83 12.75
C SER A 87 -1.89 7.46 13.87
N GLY A 88 -2.27 6.66 14.87
CA GLY A 88 -2.92 7.16 16.09
C GLY A 88 -4.41 7.47 15.98
N VAL A 89 -5.02 7.30 14.80
CA VAL A 89 -6.47 7.40 14.65
C VAL A 89 -7.07 6.00 14.77
N ARG A 90 -7.94 5.77 15.76
CA ARG A 90 -8.73 4.52 15.84
C ARG A 90 -9.84 4.54 14.78
N LEU A 91 -9.47 4.60 13.51
CA LEU A 91 -10.42 4.39 12.43
C LEU A 91 -10.76 2.91 12.34
N PRO A 92 -12.03 2.55 12.10
CA PRO A 92 -12.37 1.20 11.66
C PRO A 92 -11.54 0.82 10.43
N PHE A 93 -11.08 -0.43 10.38
CA PHE A 93 -10.24 -0.94 9.30
C PHE A 93 -10.77 -0.59 7.90
N GLU A 94 -12.08 -0.72 7.68
CA GLU A 94 -12.71 -0.41 6.39
C GLU A 94 -12.61 1.07 6.03
N GLN A 95 -12.84 1.97 6.99
CA GLN A 95 -12.75 3.42 6.77
C GLN A 95 -11.30 3.84 6.50
N ASP A 96 -10.36 3.27 7.25
CA ASP A 96 -8.94 3.54 7.05
C ASP A 96 -8.44 3.05 5.69
N THR A 97 -8.84 1.84 5.32
CA THR A 97 -8.48 1.21 4.05
C THR A 97 -9.09 1.98 2.87
N ALA A 98 -10.33 2.46 2.98
CA ALA A 98 -10.94 3.27 1.95
C ALA A 98 -10.19 4.60 1.74
N ALA A 99 -9.84 5.30 2.82
CA ALA A 99 -9.09 6.55 2.76
C ALA A 99 -7.67 6.35 2.17
N LEU A 100 -7.00 5.26 2.55
CA LEU A 100 -5.73 4.83 1.94
C LEU A 100 -5.88 4.62 0.43
N VAL A 101 -6.88 3.84 0.00
CA VAL A 101 -7.10 3.53 -1.42
C VAL A 101 -7.32 4.80 -2.23
N VAL A 102 -8.11 5.75 -1.72
CA VAL A 102 -8.32 7.06 -2.37
C VAL A 102 -6.98 7.79 -2.56
N ALA A 103 -6.16 7.88 -1.51
CA ALA A 103 -4.87 8.56 -1.59
C ALA A 103 -3.91 7.89 -2.60
N VAL A 104 -3.91 6.55 -2.66
CA VAL A 104 -3.07 5.77 -3.59
C VAL A 104 -3.52 5.96 -5.03
N VAL A 105 -4.83 5.86 -5.31
CA VAL A 105 -5.38 6.09 -6.66
C VAL A 105 -5.10 7.52 -7.12
N GLN A 106 -5.36 8.52 -6.27
CA GLN A 106 -5.09 9.93 -6.62
C GLN A 106 -3.61 10.16 -6.93
N CYS A 107 -2.71 9.59 -6.14
CA CYS A 107 -1.28 9.71 -6.38
C CYS A 107 -0.87 9.03 -7.70
N ALA A 108 -1.30 7.80 -7.93
CA ALA A 108 -0.97 7.05 -9.15
C ALA A 108 -1.48 7.76 -10.41
N THR A 109 -2.74 8.24 -10.40
CA THR A 109 -3.34 8.96 -11.52
C THR A 109 -2.62 10.27 -11.79
N ALA A 110 -2.37 11.09 -10.75
CA ALA A 110 -1.67 12.36 -10.91
C ALA A 110 -0.27 12.19 -11.50
N ARG A 111 0.43 11.11 -11.14
CA ARG A 111 1.79 10.84 -11.64
C ARG A 111 1.81 10.27 -13.05
N SER A 112 0.81 9.47 -13.42
CA SER A 112 0.67 8.97 -14.79
C SER A 112 0.35 10.12 -15.76
N LEU A 113 -0.46 11.10 -15.34
CA LEU A 113 -0.73 12.30 -16.15
C LEU A 113 0.50 13.19 -16.37
N THR A 114 1.45 13.23 -15.42
CA THR A 114 2.68 14.04 -15.55
C THR A 114 3.81 13.34 -16.33
N ALA A 115 3.65 12.05 -16.65
CA ALA A 115 4.65 11.27 -17.37
C ALA A 115 4.52 11.39 -18.90
N ALA A 116 3.39 11.94 -19.39
CA ALA A 116 3.12 12.26 -20.79
C ALA A 116 3.71 13.62 -21.20
#